data_AF-A0A8T7D3S3-F1
#
_entry.id   AF-A0A8T7D3S3-F1
#
_cell.length_a   1.000
_cell.length_b   1.000
_cell.length_c   1.000
_cell.angle_alpha   90.00
_cell.angle_beta   90.00
_cell.angle_gamma   90.00
#
_symmetry.space_group_name_H-M   'P 1'
#
loop_
_entity.id
_entity.type
_entity.pdbx_description
1 polymer ?
#
loop_
_entity_poly.entity_id
_entity_poly.type
_entity_poly.pdbx_seq_one_letter_code
_entity_poly.pdbx_strand_id
1 'polypeptide(L)'
;MLPTASEDQLGSGKWSAGITGVALTQPGWGTMGILGRQLWSFAGDDDRADVNQSLIEPFANYNLDKGWFLITDVIITANWEASSSQTWTVPLGGGIGRVYKIGNQAVNNRVEFYYNVEKPDSAPDWT
;
A
#
# COMPACT_ATOMS: atom_id res chain seq x y z
N MET A 1 -13.77 4.85 8.55
CA MET A 1 -13.03 5.93 9.22
C MET A 1 -14.01 6.86 9.89
N LEU A 2 -13.63 7.37 11.07
CA LEU A 2 -14.44 8.29 11.87
C LEU A 2 -13.82 9.70 11.78
N PRO A 3 -14.62 10.77 11.70
CA PRO A 3 -14.11 12.13 11.67
C PRO A 3 -13.79 12.63 13.10
N THR A 4 -12.67 12.15 13.67
CA THR A 4 -12.25 12.49 15.04
C THR A 4 -11.07 13.46 15.11
N ALA A 5 -10.65 14.02 13.97
CA ALA A 5 -9.56 14.99 13.94
C ALA A 5 -9.99 16.31 14.62
N SER A 6 -9.16 16.81 15.53
CA SER A 6 -9.39 18.09 16.22
C SER A 6 -9.06 19.29 15.34
N GLU A 7 -8.07 19.15 14.46
CA GLU A 7 -7.69 20.16 13.47
C GLU A 7 -7.98 19.71 12.05
N ASP A 8 -8.36 20.68 11.22
CA ASP A 8 -8.85 20.39 9.89
C ASP A 8 -7.81 19.78 8.94
N GLN A 9 -6.52 20.09 9.17
CA GLN A 9 -5.42 19.58 8.37
C GLN A 9 -5.09 18.10 8.66
N LEU A 10 -5.59 17.55 9.76
CA LEU A 10 -5.20 16.22 10.24
C LEU A 10 -6.20 15.12 9.88
N GLY A 11 -7.33 15.45 9.25
CA GLY A 11 -8.34 14.47 8.89
C GLY A 11 -9.27 14.95 7.78
N SER A 12 -9.99 13.99 7.19
CA SER A 12 -10.92 14.26 6.10
C SER A 12 -12.20 14.97 6.53
N GLY A 13 -12.57 14.93 7.83
CA GLY A 13 -13.89 15.39 8.29
C GLY A 13 -15.06 14.53 7.80
N LYS A 14 -14.77 13.39 7.15
CA LYS A 14 -15.77 12.49 6.56
C LYS A 14 -15.89 11.19 7.34
N TRP A 15 -17.13 10.72 7.46
CA TRP A 15 -17.43 9.31 7.72
C TRP A 15 -17.20 8.52 6.46
N SER A 16 -16.36 7.47 6.56
CA SER A 16 -16.04 6.62 5.42
C SER A 16 -16.20 5.14 5.73
N ALA A 17 -16.67 4.38 4.76
CA ALA A 17 -16.78 2.93 4.80
C ALA A 17 -16.24 2.34 3.50
N GLY A 18 -15.87 1.06 3.53
CA GLY A 18 -15.19 0.44 2.40
C GLY A 18 -15.17 -1.06 2.49
N ILE A 19 -14.82 -1.68 1.37
CA ILE A 19 -14.58 -3.12 1.28
C ILE A 19 -13.08 -3.38 1.22
N THR A 20 -12.65 -4.50 1.77
CA THR A 20 -11.26 -4.96 1.67
C THR A 20 -11.27 -6.47 1.53
N GLY A 21 -10.41 -7.00 0.67
CA GLY A 21 -10.25 -8.42 0.45
C GLY A 21 -8.80 -8.75 0.12
N VAL A 22 -8.41 -9.98 0.41
CA VAL A 22 -7.08 -10.50 0.11
C VAL A 22 -7.20 -11.93 -0.43
N ALA A 23 -6.42 -12.23 -1.46
CA ALA A 23 -6.19 -13.57 -1.96
C ALA A 23 -4.69 -13.88 -1.87
N LEU A 24 -4.33 -15.02 -1.29
CA LEU A 24 -2.94 -15.39 -1.02
C LEU A 24 -2.74 -16.90 -1.23
N THR A 25 -1.57 -17.26 -1.75
CA THR A 25 -1.10 -18.66 -1.84
C THR A 25 0.36 -18.80 -1.42
N GLN A 26 0.72 -19.98 -0.93
CA GLN A 26 2.06 -20.31 -0.43
C GLN A 26 2.58 -21.61 -1.06
N PRO A 27 2.96 -21.59 -2.35
CA PRO A 27 3.65 -22.72 -2.95
C PRO A 27 5.05 -22.93 -2.34
N GLY A 28 5.67 -24.09 -2.58
CA GLY A 28 6.95 -24.44 -1.94
C GLY A 28 8.11 -23.46 -2.19
N TRP A 29 8.05 -22.64 -3.24
CA TRP A 29 9.06 -21.62 -3.56
C TRP A 29 8.86 -20.30 -2.80
N GLY A 30 7.71 -20.03 -2.19
CA GLY A 30 7.43 -18.70 -1.64
C GLY A 30 5.96 -18.39 -1.35
N THR A 31 5.67 -17.11 -1.24
CA THR A 31 4.33 -16.56 -1.00
C THR A 31 4.00 -15.57 -2.10
N MET A 32 2.75 -15.54 -2.56
CA MET A 32 2.27 -14.46 -3.42
C MET A 32 0.78 -14.21 -3.19
N GLY A 33 0.33 -13.03 -3.54
CA GLY A 33 -1.06 -12.67 -3.42
C GLY A 33 -1.36 -11.27 -3.91
N ILE A 34 -2.60 -10.86 -3.65
CA ILE A 34 -3.11 -9.54 -3.97
C ILE A 34 -4.08 -9.11 -2.87
N LEU A 35 -3.94 -7.88 -2.41
CA LEU A 35 -4.91 -7.20 -1.56
C LEU A 35 -5.61 -6.12 -2.37
N GLY A 36 -6.92 -6.01 -2.19
CA GLY A 36 -7.74 -4.95 -2.79
C GLY A 36 -8.55 -4.24 -1.73
N ARG A 37 -8.59 -2.92 -1.80
CA ARG A 37 -9.44 -2.08 -0.94
C ARG A 37 -10.10 -0.99 -1.76
N GLN A 38 -11.34 -0.68 -1.41
CA GLN A 38 -12.05 0.49 -1.89
C GLN A 38 -12.71 1.19 -0.72
N LEU A 39 -12.51 2.51 -0.60
CA LEU A 39 -12.99 3.35 0.50
C LEU A 39 -13.79 4.53 -0.05
N TRP A 40 -14.96 4.78 0.53
CA TRP A 40 -15.84 5.89 0.19
C TRP A 40 -16.22 6.71 1.42
N SER A 41 -16.33 8.03 1.30
CA SER A 41 -17.13 8.84 2.24
C SER A 41 -18.62 8.64 1.96
N PHE A 42 -19.44 8.73 3.02
CA PHE A 42 -20.90 8.65 2.89
C PHE A 42 -21.63 9.71 3.73
N ALA A 43 -20.95 10.37 4.66
CA ALA A 43 -21.45 11.49 5.44
C ALA A 43 -20.26 12.31 5.97
N GLY A 44 -20.50 13.50 6.49
CA GLY A 44 -19.48 14.34 7.09
C GLY A 44 -19.68 15.81 6.76
N ASP A 45 -18.63 16.61 6.95
CA ASP A 45 -18.62 18.03 6.61
C ASP A 45 -18.67 18.23 5.09
N ASP A 46 -19.63 19.03 4.60
CA ASP A 46 -19.85 19.29 3.18
C ASP A 46 -18.78 20.23 2.58
N ASP A 47 -18.12 21.05 3.40
CA ASP A 47 -17.04 21.94 2.95
C ASP A 47 -15.70 21.19 2.74
N ARG A 48 -15.67 19.90 3.07
CA ARG A 48 -14.49 19.04 2.91
C ARG A 48 -14.59 18.17 1.66
N ALA A 49 -13.44 17.90 1.04
CA ALA A 49 -13.36 16.98 -0.09
C ALA A 49 -13.84 15.58 0.30
N ASP A 50 -14.56 14.93 -0.61
CA ASP A 50 -14.99 13.55 -0.44
C ASP A 50 -13.80 12.58 -0.48
N VAL A 51 -14.05 11.37 0.02
CA VAL A 51 -13.08 10.28 -0.01
C VAL A 51 -13.61 9.26 -1.02
N ASN A 52 -12.84 9.02 -2.08
CA ASN A 52 -13.09 7.93 -3.00
C ASN A 52 -11.74 7.37 -3.45
N GLN A 53 -11.30 6.30 -2.79
CA GLN A 53 -9.94 5.80 -2.92
C GLN A 53 -9.89 4.29 -3.12
N SER A 54 -9.17 3.87 -4.16
CA SER A 54 -8.81 2.47 -4.38
C SER A 54 -7.37 2.20 -3.96
N LEU A 55 -7.12 0.99 -3.47
CA LEU A 55 -5.79 0.43 -3.28
C LEU A 55 -5.77 -0.99 -3.82
N ILE A 56 -4.74 -1.30 -4.61
CA ILE A 56 -4.46 -2.65 -5.10
C ILE A 56 -2.99 -2.94 -4.79
N GLU A 57 -2.75 -4.02 -4.04
CA GLU A 57 -1.44 -4.38 -3.53
C GLU A 57 -1.09 -5.82 -3.95
N PRO A 58 -0.55 -6.01 -5.16
CA PRO A 58 0.11 -7.26 -5.51
C PRO A 58 1.42 -7.40 -4.73
N PHE A 59 1.61 -8.56 -4.11
CA PHE A 59 2.82 -8.87 -3.36
C PHE A 59 3.34 -10.26 -3.71
N ALA A 60 4.66 -10.42 -3.67
CA ALA A 60 5.32 -11.70 -3.80
C ALA A 60 6.62 -11.76 -3.02
N ASN A 61 6.90 -12.93 -2.45
CA ASN A 61 8.12 -13.25 -1.72
C ASN A 61 8.66 -14.58 -2.22
N TYR A 62 9.82 -14.56 -2.88
CA TYR A 62 10.49 -15.76 -3.39
C TYR A 62 11.62 -16.17 -2.44
N ASN A 63 11.54 -17.38 -1.89
CA ASN A 63 12.50 -17.87 -0.91
C ASN A 63 13.76 -18.41 -1.59
N LEU A 64 14.91 -17.97 -1.09
CA LEU A 64 16.24 -18.45 -1.46
C LEU A 64 16.86 -19.21 -0.28
N ASP A 65 17.99 -19.86 -0.55
CA ASP A 65 18.72 -20.59 0.48
C ASP A 65 19.20 -19.68 1.62
N LYS A 66 19.42 -20.29 2.79
CA LYS A 66 20.01 -19.63 3.97
C LYS A 66 19.21 -18.41 4.47
N GLY A 67 17.89 -18.45 4.27
CA GLY A 67 16.94 -17.46 4.76
C GLY A 67 16.90 -16.17 3.94
N TRP A 68 17.59 -16.11 2.79
CA TRP A 68 17.46 -15.00 1.86
C TRP A 68 16.13 -15.07 1.12
N PHE A 69 15.62 -13.94 0.66
CA PHE A 69 14.44 -13.88 -0.17
C PHE A 69 14.44 -12.63 -1.06
N LEU A 70 13.75 -12.73 -2.20
CA LEU A 70 13.38 -11.58 -3.02
C LEU A 70 11.95 -11.20 -2.69
N ILE A 71 11.66 -9.91 -2.67
CA ILE A 71 10.34 -9.38 -2.32
C ILE A 71 9.90 -8.30 -3.30
N THR A 72 8.60 -8.21 -3.55
CA THR A 72 7.96 -7.04 -4.14
C THR A 72 6.63 -6.86 -3.41
N ASP A 73 6.33 -5.61 -3.05
CA ASP A 73 5.15 -5.22 -2.30
C ASP A 73 4.66 -3.88 -2.88
N VAL A 74 4.00 -3.96 -4.02
CA VAL A 74 3.65 -2.79 -4.83
C VAL A 74 2.30 -2.28 -4.39
N ILE A 75 2.23 -1.07 -3.84
CA ILE A 75 0.96 -0.46 -3.42
C ILE A 75 0.49 0.53 -4.48
N ILE A 76 -0.43 0.08 -5.33
CA ILE A 76 -1.08 0.94 -6.34
C ILE A 76 -2.26 1.64 -5.68
N THR A 77 -2.36 2.95 -5.87
CA THR A 77 -3.49 3.73 -5.35
C THR A 77 -4.15 4.58 -6.42
N ALA A 78 -5.45 4.81 -6.26
CA ALA A 78 -6.21 5.78 -7.05
C ALA A 78 -7.00 6.68 -6.12
N ASN A 79 -6.91 8.00 -6.31
CA ASN A 79 -7.80 9.00 -5.74
C ASN A 79 -8.76 9.50 -6.82
N TRP A 80 -10.00 9.02 -6.78
CA TRP A 80 -11.01 9.32 -7.79
C TRP A 80 -11.57 10.75 -7.68
N GLU A 81 -11.31 11.44 -6.58
CA GLU A 81 -11.64 12.86 -6.40
C GLU A 81 -10.57 13.80 -6.96
N ALA A 82 -9.41 13.27 -7.38
CA ALA A 82 -8.36 14.05 -8.04
C ALA A 82 -8.66 14.22 -9.54
N SER A 83 -8.11 15.29 -10.14
CA SER A 83 -8.13 15.45 -11.60
C SER A 83 -7.49 14.26 -12.30
N SER A 84 -7.92 13.94 -13.52
CA SER A 84 -7.55 12.70 -14.22
C SER A 84 -6.04 12.41 -14.30
N SER A 85 -5.20 13.44 -14.47
CA SER A 85 -3.73 13.31 -14.50
C SER A 85 -3.08 13.15 -13.13
N GLN A 86 -3.85 13.19 -12.04
CA GLN A 86 -3.39 13.14 -10.65
C GLN A 86 -4.05 12.01 -9.86
N THR A 87 -4.82 11.15 -10.56
CA THR A 87 -5.60 10.08 -9.93
C THR A 87 -4.72 8.97 -9.40
N TRP A 88 -3.71 8.56 -10.16
CA TRP A 88 -3.00 7.31 -9.93
C TRP A 88 -1.64 7.51 -9.27
N THR A 89 -1.26 6.60 -8.39
CA THR A 89 0.14 6.36 -8.00
C THR A 89 0.45 4.90 -8.22
N VAL A 90 1.41 4.62 -9.10
CA VAL A 90 1.79 3.27 -9.52
C VAL A 90 3.31 3.09 -9.28
N PRO A 91 3.71 2.57 -8.12
CA PRO A 91 5.09 2.19 -7.88
C PRO A 91 5.41 0.86 -8.57
N LEU A 92 6.60 0.75 -9.13
CA LEU A 92 7.17 -0.53 -9.55
C LEU A 92 8.52 -0.70 -8.87
N GLY A 93 8.71 -1.86 -8.27
CA GLY A 93 9.92 -2.09 -7.48
C GLY A 93 9.88 -3.38 -6.70
N GLY A 94 10.82 -3.49 -5.79
CA GLY A 94 11.00 -4.65 -4.94
C GLY A 94 12.34 -4.59 -4.25
N GLY A 95 12.76 -5.72 -3.71
CA GLY A 95 13.91 -5.75 -2.84
C GLY A 95 14.42 -7.14 -2.53
N ILE A 96 15.37 -7.15 -1.63
CA ILE A 96 16.01 -8.33 -1.09
C ILE A 96 15.97 -8.26 0.43
N GLY A 97 15.72 -9.40 1.04
CA GLY A 97 15.78 -9.51 2.49
C GLY A 97 16.39 -10.82 2.95
N ARG A 98 16.61 -10.88 4.25
CA ARG A 98 17.14 -12.06 4.93
C ARG A 98 16.53 -12.23 6.30
N VAL A 99 16.07 -13.45 6.57
CA VAL A 99 15.74 -13.93 7.90
C VAL A 99 16.91 -14.72 8.47
N TYR A 100 17.36 -14.37 9.67
CA TYR A 100 18.37 -15.11 10.42
C TYR A 100 18.08 -15.07 11.91
N LYS A 101 18.77 -15.89 12.71
CA LYS A 101 18.60 -15.95 14.16
C LYS A 101 19.75 -15.25 14.88
N ILE A 102 19.43 -14.50 15.94
CA ILE A 102 20.37 -14.01 16.95
C ILE A 102 19.96 -14.67 18.27
N GLY A 103 20.71 -15.66 18.73
CA GLY A 103 20.28 -16.54 19.82
C GLY A 103 18.97 -17.25 19.48
N ASN A 104 17.94 -17.04 20.30
CA ASN A 104 16.60 -17.60 20.08
C ASN A 104 15.67 -16.69 19.28
N GLN A 105 16.10 -15.46 18.96
CA GLN A 105 15.26 -14.48 18.27
C GLN A 105 15.44 -14.58 16.76
N ALA A 106 14.34 -14.73 16.02
CA ALA A 106 14.34 -14.55 14.57
C ALA A 106 14.30 -13.06 14.24
N VAL A 107 15.16 -12.63 13.31
CA VAL A 107 15.30 -11.26 12.84
C VAL A 107 15.11 -11.26 11.32
N ASN A 108 14.24 -10.37 10.83
CA ASN A 108 14.00 -10.16 9.40
C ASN A 108 14.51 -8.75 9.03
N ASN A 109 15.43 -8.67 8.07
CA ASN A 109 15.91 -7.41 7.52
C ASN A 109 15.66 -7.41 6.02
N ARG A 110 15.21 -6.28 5.47
CA ARG A 110 15.02 -6.11 4.02
C ARG A 110 15.32 -4.69 3.60
N VAL A 111 15.71 -4.56 2.34
CA VAL A 111 15.85 -3.28 1.62
C VAL A 111 15.05 -3.42 0.34
N GLU A 112 14.26 -2.40 0.04
CA GLU A 112 13.39 -2.33 -1.11
C GLU A 112 13.56 -0.97 -1.78
N PHE A 113 13.34 -0.92 -3.09
CA PHE A 113 13.38 0.31 -3.88
C PHE A 113 12.22 0.30 -4.86
N TYR A 114 11.52 1.42 -4.95
CA TYR A 114 10.35 1.60 -5.80
C TYR A 114 10.48 2.88 -6.63
N TYR A 115 10.05 2.81 -7.89
CA TYR A 115 9.95 3.96 -8.78
C TYR A 115 8.50 4.14 -9.22
N ASN A 116 7.97 5.35 -9.08
CA ASN A 116 6.61 5.70 -9.47
C ASN A 116 6.55 5.97 -10.97
N VAL A 117 6.02 5.02 -11.73
CA VAL A 117 5.85 5.15 -13.19
C VAL A 117 4.66 6.03 -13.57
N GLU A 118 3.71 6.18 -12.66
CA GLU A 118 2.59 7.11 -12.74
C GLU A 118 2.39 7.70 -11.34
N LYS A 119 2.20 9.01 -11.24
CA LYS A 119 2.03 9.70 -9.95
C LYS A 119 1.44 11.11 -10.14
N PRO A 120 0.86 11.69 -9.08
CA PRO A 120 0.58 13.13 -9.03
C PRO A 120 1.88 13.94 -9.12
N ASP A 121 1.77 15.18 -9.58
CA ASP A 121 2.93 16.06 -9.84
C ASP A 121 3.73 16.34 -8.55
N SER A 122 3.05 16.37 -7.41
CA SER A 122 3.64 16.62 -6.09
C SER A 122 4.26 15.39 -5.43
N ALA A 123 4.10 14.19 -6.00
CA ALA A 123 4.61 12.95 -5.41
C ALA A 123 6.09 12.72 -5.80
N PRO A 124 6.89 12.01 -4.98
CA PRO A 124 8.27 11.70 -5.31
C PRO A 124 8.37 10.70 -6.46
N ASP A 125 9.46 10.75 -7.23
CA ASP A 125 9.71 9.79 -8.31
C ASP A 125 10.04 8.38 -7.80
N TRP A 126 10.59 8.27 -6.59
CA TRP A 126 11.04 7.00 -6.01
C TRP A 126 10.88 6.97 -4.49
N THR A 127 10.91 5.77 -3.92
CA THR A 127 10.88 5.50 -2.47
C THR A 127 11.77 4.32 -2.14
#